data_AF-A0A540VPG7-F1
#
_entry.id   AF-A0A540VPG7-F1
#
_cell.length_a   1.000
_cell.length_b   1.000
_cell.length_c   1.000
_cell.angle_alpha   90.00
_cell.angle_beta   90.00
_cell.angle_gamma   90.00
#
_symmetry.space_group_name_H-M   'P 1'
#
loop_
_entity.id
_entity.type
_entity.pdbx_description
1 polymer ?
#
loop_
_entity_poly.entity_id
_entity_poly.type
_entity_poly.pdbx_seq_one_letter_code
_entity_poly.pdbx_strand_id
1 'polypeptide(L)' 'MVPPLRPGVMFADAELIGIPHQLVIGKRGLDQGIVEYRRRGDDKREIEIEAVIEFVKSELA' A
#
# COMPACT_ATOMS: atom_id res chain seq x y z
N MET A 1 9.79 -8.11 -22.60
CA MET A 1 8.84 -8.71 -21.64
C MET A 1 9.50 -8.71 -20.29
N VAL A 2 9.19 -7.76 -19.41
CA VAL A 2 9.70 -7.77 -18.03
C VAL A 2 8.91 -8.85 -17.29
N PRO A 3 9.56 -9.85 -16.65
CA PRO A 3 8.84 -10.83 -15.84
C PRO A 3 8.01 -10.09 -14.78
N PRO A 4 6.86 -10.65 -14.34
CA PRO A 4 6.07 -10.02 -13.29
C PRO A 4 7.00 -9.80 -12.09
N LEU A 5 7.20 -8.52 -11.74
CA LEU A 5 8.03 -8.15 -10.60
C LEU A 5 7.46 -8.87 -9.38
N ARG A 6 8.33 -9.62 -8.70
CA ARG A 6 7.94 -10.30 -7.47
C ARG A 6 7.56 -9.20 -6.46
N PRO A 7 6.46 -9.33 -5.71
CA PRO A 7 6.04 -8.31 -4.74
C PRO A 7 7.18 -7.86 -3.82
N GLY A 8 8.04 -8.79 -3.40
CA GLY A 8 9.22 -8.50 -2.59
C GLY A 8 10.22 -7.52 -3.23
N VAL A 9 10.43 -7.58 -4.55
CA VAL A 9 11.30 -6.62 -5.27
C VAL A 9 10.63 -5.25 -5.34
N MET A 10 9.33 -5.22 -5.61
CA MET A 10 8.57 -3.95 -5.65
C MET A 10 8.55 -3.25 -4.29
N PHE A 11 8.46 -4.01 -3.19
CA PHE A 11 8.53 -3.46 -1.84
C PHE A 11 9.91 -2.89 -1.53
N ALA A 12 10.98 -3.62 -1.89
CA ALA A 12 12.35 -3.15 -1.72
C ALA A 12 12.62 -1.86 -2.52
N ASP A 13 12.15 -1.80 -3.77
CA ASP A 13 12.27 -0.61 -4.62
C ASP A 13 11.48 0.57 -4.04
N ALA A 14 10.23 0.34 -3.63
CA ALA A 14 9.38 1.39 -3.04
C ALA A 14 9.93 1.93 -1.72
N GLU A 15 10.58 1.07 -0.92
CA GLU A 15 11.28 1.46 0.31
C GLU A 15 12.56 2.24 0.01
N LEU A 16 13.34 1.81 -0.99
CA LEU A 16 14.56 2.49 -1.42
C LEU A 16 14.28 3.89 -1.99
N ILE A 17 13.22 4.03 -2.80
CA ILE A 17 12.76 5.32 -3.34
C ILE A 17 12.21 6.23 -2.21
N GLY A 18 11.81 5.66 -1.08
CA GLY A 18 11.32 6.40 0.07
C GLY A 18 9.89 6.89 -0.10
N ILE A 19 9.02 6.09 -0.73
CA ILE A 19 7.61 6.47 -0.94
C ILE A 19 6.94 6.67 0.44
N PRO A 20 6.38 7.87 0.74
CA PRO A 20 5.85 8.17 2.06
C PRO A 20 4.57 7.42 2.40
N HIS A 21 3.73 7.14 1.39
CA HIS A 21 2.46 6.44 1.52
C HIS A 21 2.45 5.20 0.65
N GLN A 22 2.39 4.01 1.27
CA GLN A 22 2.39 2.73 0.58
C GLN A 22 1.01 2.08 0.73
N LEU A 23 0.44 1.65 -0.40
CA LEU A 23 -0.85 0.96 -0.48
C LEU A 23 -0.60 -0.42 -1.11
N VAL A 24 -0.92 -1.49 -0.38
CA VAL A 24 -0.74 -2.86 -0.84
C VAL A 24 -2.12 -3.47 -1.10
N ILE A 25 -2.35 -3.81 -2.36
CA ILE A 25 -3.59 -4.42 -2.84
C ILE A 25 -3.28 -5.87 -3.21
N GLY A 26 -3.78 -6.80 -2.41
CA GLY A 26 -3.64 -8.24 -2.63
C GLY A 26 -5.00 -8.91 -2.78
N LYS A 27 -5.03 -10.09 -3.40
CA LYS A 27 -6.27 -10.87 -3.63
C LYS A 27 -7.09 -11.06 -2.35
N ARG A 28 -6.42 -11.44 -1.24
CA ARG A 28 -7.08 -11.64 0.07
C ARG A 28 -7.71 -10.35 0.62
N GLY A 29 -7.04 -9.21 0.47
CA GLY A 29 -7.57 -7.92 0.91
C GLY A 29 -8.77 -7.51 0.06
N LEU A 30 -8.69 -7.69 -1.26
CA LEU A 30 -9.81 -7.45 -2.16
C LEU A 30 -11.04 -8.31 -1.83
N ASP A 31 -10.84 -9.60 -1.55
CA ASP A 31 -11.93 -10.51 -1.14
C ASP A 31 -12.59 -10.07 0.18
N GLN A 32 -11.87 -9.31 1.03
CA GLN A 32 -12.33 -8.78 2.30
C GLN A 32 -12.77 -7.31 2.24
N GLY A 33 -12.65 -6.65 1.08
CA GLY A 33 -12.97 -5.23 0.94
C GLY A 33 -11.95 -4.27 1.58
N ILE A 34 -10.72 -4.72 1.83
CA ILE A 34 -9.67 -3.97 2.53
C ILE A 34 -8.39 -3.76 1.71
N VAL A 35 -7.68 -2.68 2.01
CA VAL A 35 -6.34 -2.34 1.52
C VAL A 35 -5.41 -2.21 2.72
N GLU A 36 -4.19 -2.75 2.61
CA GLU A 36 -3.13 -2.47 3.58
C GLU A 36 -2.49 -1.13 3.26
N TYR A 37 -2.58 -0.18 4.18
CA TYR A 37 -1.87 1.09 4.14
C TYR A 37 -0.67 1.08 5.09
N ARG A 38 0.44 1.68 4.66
CA ARG A 38 1.60 1.95 5.51
C ARG A 38 2.17 3.32 5.20
N ARG A 39 2.36 4.13 6.24
CA ARG A 39 3.16 5.36 6.15
C ARG A 39 4.62 5.05 6.50
N ARG A 40 5.57 5.70 5.84
CA ARG A 40 6.99 5.52 6.16
C ARG A 40 7.26 5.86 7.63
N GLY A 41 7.76 4.89 8.39
CA GLY A 41 8.04 5.03 9.82
C GLY A 41 6.91 4.55 10.74
N ASP A 42 5.73 4.23 10.19
CA ASP A 42 4.58 3.77 10.95
C ASP A 42 4.30 2.27 10.72
N ASP A 43 3.46 1.73 11.61
CA ASP A 43 2.87 0.41 11.47
C ASP A 43 1.83 0.34 10.35
N LYS A 44 1.61 -0.88 9.85
CA LYS A 44 0.58 -1.15 8.85
C LYS A 44 -0.83 -1.00 9.44
N ARG A 45 -1.75 -0.50 8.62
CA ARG A 45 -3.18 -0.37 8.95
C ARG A 45 -4.02 -0.97 7.83
N GLU A 46 -5.08 -1.68 8.19
CA GLU A 46 -6.09 -2.13 7.24
C GLU A 46 -7.16 -1.06 7.11
N ILE A 47 -7.43 -0.64 5.87
CA ILE A 47 -8.39 0.41 5.55
C ILE A 47 -9.40 -0.16 4.55
N GLU A 48 -10.68 0.12 4.73
CA GLU A 48 -11.69 -0.27 3.74
C GLU A 48 -11.40 0.38 2.38
N ILE A 49 -11.57 -0.40 1.30
CA ILE A 49 -11.33 0.07 -0.08
C ILE A 49 -12.13 1.33 -0.38
N GLU A 50 -13.37 1.42 0.11
CA GLU A 50 -14.25 2.57 -0.14
C GLU A 50 -13.76 3.84 0.58
N ALA A 51 -13.11 3.69 1.74
CA ALA A 51 -12.61 4.80 2.54
C ALA A 51 -11.15 5.18 2.22
N VAL A 52 -10.41 4.32 1.49
CA VAL A 52 -8.96 4.44 1.36
C VAL A 52 -8.50 5.75 0.72
N ILE A 53 -9.25 6.27 -0.25
CA ILE A 53 -8.89 7.51 -0.94
C ILE A 53 -9.03 8.72 -0.01
N GLU A 54 -10.13 8.82 0.72
CA GLU A 54 -10.35 9.92 1.67
C GLU A 54 -9.39 9.82 2.86
N PHE A 55 -9.13 8.61 3.34
CA PHE A 55 -8.13 8.38 4.37
C PHE A 55 -6.74 8.86 3.94
N VAL A 56 -6.26 8.45 2.76
CA VAL A 56 -4.94 8.88 2.26
C VAL A 56 -4.90 10.39 2.10
N LYS A 57 -5.95 11.03 1.56
CA LYS A 57 -6.02 12.50 1.45
C LYS A 57 -5.91 13.19 2.81
N SER A 58 -6.52 12.65 3.86
CA SER A 58 -6.40 13.22 5.21
C SER A 58 -4.98 13.12 5.79
N GLU A 59 -4.17 12.18 5.29
CA GLU A 59 -2.78 11.99 5.66
C GLU A 59 -1.79 12.77 4.76
N LEU A 60 -2.25 13.33 3.64
CA LEU A 60 -1.47 14.22 2.77
C LEU A 60 -1.35 15.59 3.46
N ALA A 61 -0.25 15.81 4.16
CA ALA A 61 0.15 17.12 4.66
C ALA A 61 0.80 17.97 3.54
#